data_AF-A0AB33J0V5-F1
#
_entry.id   AF-A0AB33J0V5-F1
#
_cell.length_a   1.000
_cell.length_b   1.000
_cell.length_c   1.000
_cell.angle_alpha   90.00
_cell.angle_beta   90.00
_cell.angle_gamma   90.00
#
_symmetry.space_group_name_H-M   'P 1'
#
loop_
_entity.id
_entity.type
_entity.pdbx_description
1 polymer ?
#
loop_
_entity_poly.entity_id
_entity_poly.type
_entity_poly.pdbx_seq_one_letter_code
_entity_poly.pdbx_strand_id
1 'polypeptide(L)'
;MIKIYGMKSCPDCTAVYEQIAGDSRYQTIDIGAHVSYLKEFLKLRDNNSVFDDARRYGYAGIPCFVLEDGTVTLSPEEAGITLGESQGASCNIDGTGC
;
A
#
# COMPACT_ATOMS: atom_id res chain seq x y z
N MET A 1 4.14 10.67 -11.71
CA MET A 1 3.00 9.81 -11.34
C MET A 1 3.40 8.98 -10.13
N ILE A 2 2.62 9.05 -9.06
CA ILE A 2 2.82 8.28 -7.83
C ILE A 2 2.28 6.86 -8.06
N LYS A 3 3.08 5.82 -7.76
CA LYS A 3 2.62 4.43 -7.84
C LYS A 3 2.13 3.96 -6.47
N ILE A 4 1.02 3.23 -6.45
CA ILE A 4 0.43 2.67 -5.23
C ILE A 4 0.34 1.17 -5.38
N TYR A 5 1.13 0.43 -4.61
CA TYR A 5 1.03 -1.03 -4.52
C TYR A 5 0.07 -1.39 -3.39
N GLY A 6 -0.91 -2.24 -3.71
CA GLY A 6 -1.91 -2.69 -2.76
C GLY A 6 -2.74 -3.84 -3.30
N MET A 7 -3.80 -4.23 -2.60
CA MET A 7 -4.73 -5.26 -3.07
C MET A 7 -6.15 -4.95 -2.66
N LYS A 8 -7.14 -5.38 -3.44
CA LYS A 8 -8.57 -5.13 -3.17
C LYS A 8 -9.08 -5.80 -1.89
N SER A 9 -8.39 -6.84 -1.41
CA SER A 9 -8.71 -7.50 -0.14
C SER A 9 -8.16 -6.75 1.09
N CYS A 10 -7.44 -5.64 0.91
CA CYS A 10 -7.00 -4.77 1.99
C CYS A 10 -7.95 -3.55 2.11
N PRO A 11 -8.62 -3.35 3.26
CA PRO A 11 -9.52 -2.22 3.45
C PRO A 11 -8.85 -0.87 3.27
N ASP A 12 -7.65 -0.67 3.81
CA ASP A 12 -6.91 0.60 3.68
C ASP A 12 -6.53 0.90 2.22
N CYS A 13 -6.14 -0.13 1.46
CA CYS A 13 -5.90 0.03 0.01
C CYS A 13 -7.18 0.45 -0.73
N THR A 14 -8.32 -0.11 -0.35
CA THR A 14 -9.61 0.21 -0.97
C THR A 14 -10.01 1.65 -0.69
N ALA A 15 -9.86 2.10 0.56
CA ALA A 15 -10.11 3.50 0.95
C ALA A 15 -9.24 4.48 0.15
N VAL A 16 -7.95 4.15 -0.04
CA VAL A 16 -7.05 4.92 -0.91
C VAL A 16 -7.57 4.95 -2.35
N TYR A 17 -7.90 3.79 -2.94
CA TYR A 17 -8.35 3.70 -4.33
C TYR A 17 -9.63 4.50 -4.60
N GLU A 18 -10.56 4.52 -3.66
CA GLU A 18 -11.79 5.33 -3.75
C GLU A 18 -11.47 6.83 -3.73
N GLN A 19 -10.58 7.27 -2.86
CA GLN A 19 -10.21 8.68 -2.73
C GLN A 19 -9.50 9.23 -3.98
N ILE A 20 -8.67 8.42 -4.62
CA ILE A 20 -7.89 8.83 -5.81
C ILE A 20 -8.56 8.47 -7.13
N ALA A 21 -9.82 8.03 -7.12
CA ALA A 21 -10.51 7.59 -8.32
C ALA A 21 -10.59 8.71 -9.38
N GLY A 22 -10.04 8.46 -10.56
CA GLY A 22 -10.01 9.42 -11.67
C GLY A 22 -8.90 10.48 -11.57
N ASP A 23 -8.07 10.45 -10.54
CA ASP A 23 -6.91 11.33 -10.40
C ASP A 23 -5.70 10.77 -11.15
N SER A 24 -5.28 11.45 -12.22
CA SER A 24 -4.18 11.03 -13.09
C SER A 24 -2.80 11.15 -12.45
N ARG A 25 -2.68 11.74 -11.26
CA ARG A 25 -1.42 11.79 -10.50
C ARG A 25 -1.03 10.41 -9.98
N TYR A 26 -1.98 9.48 -9.85
CA TYR A 26 -1.77 8.19 -9.22
C TYR A 26 -1.94 7.02 -10.19
N GLN A 27 -1.14 5.97 -9.98
CA GLN A 27 -1.27 4.68 -10.63
C GLN A 27 -1.44 3.59 -9.57
N THR A 28 -2.56 2.87 -9.61
CA THR A 28 -2.79 1.72 -8.74
C THR A 28 -2.20 0.45 -9.36
N ILE A 29 -1.53 -0.34 -8.53
CA ILE A 29 -0.91 -1.62 -8.90
C ILE A 29 -1.45 -2.67 -7.94
N ASP A 30 -2.41 -3.45 -8.42
CA ASP A 30 -3.01 -4.55 -7.65
C ASP A 30 -2.05 -5.75 -7.63
N ILE A 31 -1.34 -5.93 -6.52
CA ILE A 31 -0.36 -7.02 -6.35
C ILE A 31 -1.04 -8.39 -6.27
N GLY A 32 -2.35 -8.44 -5.99
CA GLY A 32 -3.14 -9.67 -6.02
C GLY A 32 -3.57 -10.08 -7.44
N ALA A 33 -3.47 -9.17 -8.42
CA ALA A 33 -3.97 -9.43 -9.78
C ALA A 33 -3.00 -10.25 -10.64
N HIS A 34 -1.68 -10.15 -10.42
CA HIS A 34 -0.69 -10.89 -11.20
C HIS A 34 0.65 -11.06 -10.47
N VAL A 35 1.31 -12.20 -10.66
CA VAL A 35 2.59 -12.54 -9.99
C VAL A 35 3.73 -11.60 -10.35
N SER A 36 3.71 -10.95 -11.52
CA SER A 36 4.72 -9.96 -11.88
C SER A 36 4.65 -8.71 -11.00
N TYR A 37 3.44 -8.24 -10.68
CA TYR A 37 3.23 -7.09 -9.78
C TYR A 37 3.62 -7.45 -8.35
N LEU A 38 3.27 -8.66 -7.91
CA LEU A 38 3.73 -9.18 -6.63
C LEU A 38 5.27 -9.24 -6.57
N LYS A 39 5.94 -9.73 -7.62
CA LYS A 39 7.42 -9.79 -7.66
C LYS A 39 8.07 -8.41 -7.65
N GLU A 40 7.48 -7.45 -8.36
CA GLU A 40 7.93 -6.05 -8.33
C GLU A 40 7.83 -5.47 -6.91
N PHE A 41 6.68 -5.68 -6.26
CA PHE A 41 6.46 -5.27 -4.88
C PHE A 41 7.39 -5.97 -3.90
N LEU A 42 7.58 -7.29 -3.99
CA LEU A 42 8.49 -8.02 -3.11
C LEU A 42 9.93 -7.53 -3.23
N LYS A 43 10.40 -7.22 -4.45
CA LYS A 43 11.73 -6.63 -4.63
C LYS A 43 11.88 -5.29 -3.91
N LEU A 44 10.83 -4.46 -3.92
CA LEU A 44 10.78 -3.21 -3.18
C LEU A 44 10.73 -3.46 -1.66
N ARG A 45 9.76 -4.26 -1.22
CA ARG A 45 9.48 -4.60 0.17
C ARG A 45 10.68 -5.23 0.85
N ASP A 46 11.41 -6.13 0.20
CA ASP A 46 12.49 -6.89 0.85
C ASP A 46 13.81 -6.11 0.93
N ASN A 47 13.95 -5.01 0.19
CA ASN A 47 15.21 -4.25 0.08
C ASN A 47 15.12 -2.79 0.57
N ASN A 48 13.97 -2.33 1.04
CA ASN A 48 13.78 -0.96 1.56
C ASN A 48 13.52 -0.97 3.08
N SER A 49 14.17 -0.07 3.82
CA SER A 49 14.10 0.04 5.29
C SER A 49 12.74 0.52 5.79
N VAL A 50 11.94 1.21 4.97
CA VAL A 50 10.57 1.60 5.31
C VAL A 50 9.68 0.39 5.68
N PHE A 51 10.05 -0.81 5.22
CA PHE A 51 9.35 -2.05 5.54
C PHE A 51 9.98 -2.85 6.69
N ASP A 52 10.96 -2.33 7.42
CA ASP A 52 11.60 -3.04 8.54
C ASP A 52 10.57 -3.55 9.56
N ASP A 53 9.67 -2.66 10.02
CA ASP A 53 8.61 -3.04 10.96
C ASP A 53 7.59 -3.99 10.32
N ALA A 54 7.19 -3.73 9.08
CA ALA A 54 6.28 -4.63 8.36
C ALA A 54 6.83 -6.06 8.28
N ARG A 55 8.13 -6.22 7.94
CA ARG A 55 8.80 -7.52 7.94
C ARG A 55 8.89 -8.12 9.33
N ARG A 56 9.23 -7.30 10.34
CA ARG A 56 9.38 -7.75 11.73
C ARG A 56 8.09 -8.33 12.30
N TYR A 57 6.96 -7.70 12.02
CA TYR A 57 5.66 -8.08 12.56
C TYR A 57 4.79 -8.91 11.61
N GLY A 58 5.30 -9.23 10.42
CA GLY A 58 4.61 -10.08 9.45
C GLY A 58 3.54 -9.37 8.61
N TYR A 59 3.48 -8.05 8.64
CA TYR A 59 2.59 -7.26 7.80
C TYR A 59 3.03 -7.30 6.32
N ALA A 60 2.04 -7.11 5.44
CA ALA A 60 2.30 -6.98 4.01
C ALA A 60 3.05 -5.68 3.68
N GLY A 61 2.75 -4.58 4.39
CA GLY A 61 3.28 -3.24 4.10
C GLY A 61 2.54 -2.57 2.94
N ILE A 62 1.22 -2.66 2.92
CA ILE A 62 0.36 -2.02 1.92
C ILE A 62 -0.74 -1.20 2.62
N PRO A 63 -1.23 -0.10 2.01
CA PRO A 63 -0.78 0.47 0.74
C PRO A 63 0.65 1.01 0.83
N CYS A 64 1.42 0.79 -0.23
CA CYS A 64 2.79 1.30 -0.39
C CYS A 64 2.81 2.33 -1.52
N PHE A 65 3.42 3.48 -1.27
CA PHE A 65 3.50 4.59 -2.20
C PHE A 65 4.93 4.78 -2.69
N VAL A 66 5.09 4.90 -4.00
CA VAL A 66 6.34 5.34 -4.63
C VAL A 66 6.09 6.70 -5.25
N LEU A 67 6.68 7.72 -4.64
CA LEU A 67 6.55 9.12 -5.04
C LEU A 67 7.27 9.37 -6.37
N GLU A 68 7.05 10.55 -6.95
CA GLU A 68 7.58 10.89 -8.28
C GLU A 68 9.12 10.94 -8.33
N ASP A 69 9.76 11.23 -7.20
CA ASP A 69 11.22 11.24 -7.05
C ASP A 69 11.82 9.86 -6.75
N GLY A 70 10.98 8.82 -6.66
CA GLY A 70 11.38 7.45 -6.30
C GLY A 70 11.41 7.16 -4.81
N THR A 71 11.09 8.14 -3.94
CA THR A 71 10.94 7.93 -2.51
C THR A 71 9.81 6.92 -2.26
N VAL A 72 10.06 5.98 -1.35
CA VAL A 72 9.09 4.95 -0.95
C VAL A 72 8.57 5.28 0.43
N THR A 73 7.26 5.21 0.63
CA THR A 73 6.62 5.45 1.91
C THR A 73 5.40 4.57 2.12
N LEU A 74 5.05 4.33 3.38
CA LEU A 74 3.78 3.71 3.79
C LEU A 74 2.79 4.76 4.34
N SER A 75 3.16 6.04 4.33
CA SER A 75 2.30 7.14 4.77
C SER A 75 1.44 7.64 3.61
N PRO A 76 0.10 7.55 3.69
CA PRO A 76 -0.80 8.16 2.73
C PRO A 76 -0.61 9.68 2.66
N GLU A 77 -0.33 10.34 3.79
CA GLU A 77 -0.17 11.79 3.87
C GLU A 77 1.02 12.28 3.04
N GLU A 78 2.14 11.54 3.08
CA GLU A 78 3.32 11.83 2.26
C GLU A 78 3.06 11.64 0.76
N ALA A 79 2.06 10.82 0.40
CA ALA A 79 1.57 10.67 -0.96
C ALA A 79 0.51 11.72 -1.34
N GLY A 80 0.17 12.67 -0.45
CA GLY A 80 -0.86 13.69 -0.68
C GLY A 80 -2.29 13.17 -0.51
N ILE A 81 -2.47 12.10 0.27
CA ILE A 81 -3.73 11.40 0.50
C ILE A 81 -4.09 11.53 1.99
N THR A 82 -5.25 12.11 2.28
CA THR A 82 -5.74 12.24 3.66
C THR A 82 -6.86 11.23 3.89
N LEU A 83 -6.54 10.11 4.52
CA LEU A 83 -7.53 9.11 4.91
C LEU A 83 -8.22 9.56 6.21
N GLY A 84 -9.55 9.38 6.28
CA GLY A 84 -10.27 9.45 7.56
C GLY A 84 -10.00 8.22 8.43
N GLU A 85 -10.67 8.11 9.59
CA GLU A 85 -10.57 6.90 10.42
C GLU A 85 -10.99 5.65 9.62
N SER A 86 -10.08 4.67 9.50
CA SER A 86 -10.36 3.40 8.83
C SER A 86 -11.34 2.58 9.66
N GLN A 87 -12.57 2.39 9.16
CA GLN A 87 -13.56 1.44 9.71
C GLN A 87 -13.50 0.09 8.98
N GLY A 88 -12.29 -0.40 8.70
CA GLY A 88 -12.05 -1.66 7.99
C GLY A 88 -12.13 -2.90 8.89
N ALA A 89 -12.45 -4.04 8.28
CA ALA A 89 -12.28 -5.35 8.92
C ALA A 89 -10.79 -5.64 9.16
N SER A 90 -10.45 -6.27 10.29
CA SER A 90 -9.09 -6.72 10.59
C SER A 90 -8.53 -7.58 9.47
N CYS A 91 -7.33 -7.26 8.95
CA CYS A 91 -6.63 -8.10 7.97
C CYS A 91 -5.43 -8.86 8.52
N ASN A 92 -5.12 -8.68 9.82
CA ASN A 92 -4.14 -9.52 10.50
C ASN A 92 -4.59 -10.98 10.61
N ILE A 93 -3.61 -11.88 10.55
CA ILE A 93 -3.81 -13.33 10.56
C ILE A 93 -4.45 -13.81 11.88
N ASP A 94 -4.21 -13.10 12.98
CA ASP A 94 -4.78 -13.38 14.31
C ASP A 94 -6.12 -12.67 14.57
N GLY A 95 -6.61 -11.88 13.62
CA GLY A 95 -7.85 -11.12 13.74
C GLY A 95 -7.75 -9.83 14.57
N THR A 96 -6.53 -9.36 14.90
CA THR A 96 -6.33 -8.10 15.61
C THR A 96 -5.98 -6.96 14.66
N GLY A 97 -6.89 -6.01 14.45
CA GLY A 97 -6.60 -4.79 13.67
C GLY A 97 -6.20 -5.02 12.20
N CYS A 98 -5.77 -3.95 11.52
CA CYS A 98 -5.23 -4.07 10.17
C CYS A 98 -3.85 -4.73 10.20
#